data_AF-A0A662SB17-F1
#
_entry.id   AF-A0A662SB17-F1
#
_cell.length_a   1.000
_cell.length_b   1.000
_cell.length_c   1.000
_cell.angle_alpha   90.00
_cell.angle_beta   90.00
_cell.angle_gamma   90.00
#
_symmetry.space_group_name_H-M   'P 1'
#
loop_
_entity.id
_entity.type
_entity.pdbx_description
1 polymer ?
#
loop_
_entity_poly.entity_id
_entity_poly.type
_entity_poly.pdbx_seq_one_letter_code
_entity_poly.pdbx_strand_id
1 'polypeptide(L)'
;TSKLALERAKEENRILRICFETNGNMSPGFADVAMQLVLESGGVMKFDLKFWDETLNIAMCGISNKIPLENFKRLGEKYFEKRPEVPILTASTLLIPGYVDEEEVGKIAEFIAEINPEIPYSLLAFYPCFELTDLPTTSRRQALSCLKVAKEAGLKYVRIGNVHLLS
;
A
#
# COMPACT_ATOMS: atom_id res chain seq x y z
N THR A 1 8.27 9.03 -20.28
CA THR A 1 7.78 9.21 -18.90
C THR A 1 6.27 9.02 -18.88
N SER A 2 5.65 8.81 -17.72
CA SER A 2 4.19 8.64 -17.61
C SER A 2 3.41 9.82 -18.23
N LYS A 3 3.94 11.04 -18.10
CA LYS A 3 3.38 12.25 -18.74
C LYS A 3 3.36 12.14 -20.26
N LEU A 4 4.51 11.84 -20.89
CA LEU A 4 4.59 11.69 -22.36
C LEU A 4 3.71 10.54 -22.87
N ALA A 5 3.60 9.44 -22.11
CA ALA A 5 2.74 8.33 -22.48
C ALA A 5 1.26 8.73 -22.47
N LEU A 6 0.84 9.54 -21.48
CA LEU A 6 -0.52 10.05 -21.38
C LEU A 6 -0.82 11.10 -22.48
N GLU A 7 0.13 11.97 -22.80
CA GLU A 7 0.02 12.93 -23.91
C GLU A 7 -0.16 12.21 -25.25
N ARG A 8 0.70 11.23 -25.55
CA ARG A 8 0.60 10.42 -26.77
C ARG A 8 -0.73 9.66 -26.85
N ALA A 9 -1.20 9.09 -25.73
CA ALA A 9 -2.49 8.41 -25.70
C ALA A 9 -3.67 9.35 -26.00
N LYS A 10 -3.60 10.61 -25.53
CA LYS A 10 -4.58 11.66 -25.87
C LYS A 10 -4.56 11.98 -27.36
N GLU A 11 -3.37 12.13 -27.96
CA GLU A 11 -3.22 12.36 -29.41
C GLU A 11 -3.78 11.20 -30.25
N GLU A 12 -3.59 9.97 -29.79
CA GLU A 12 -4.10 8.74 -30.43
C GLU A 12 -5.58 8.45 -30.10
N ASN A 13 -6.26 9.32 -29.35
CA ASN A 13 -7.62 9.12 -28.84
C ASN A 13 -7.83 7.76 -28.14
N ARG A 14 -6.83 7.33 -27.36
CA ARG A 14 -6.76 6.03 -26.69
C ARG A 14 -6.82 6.20 -25.17
N ILE A 15 -7.60 5.35 -24.50
CA ILE A 15 -7.65 5.33 -23.03
C ILE A 15 -6.35 4.70 -22.49
N LEU A 16 -5.61 5.46 -21.69
CA LEU A 16 -4.44 4.98 -20.94
C LEU A 16 -4.61 5.38 -19.47
N ARG A 17 -4.52 4.41 -18.57
CA ARG A 17 -4.53 4.62 -17.12
C ARG A 17 -3.13 4.46 -16.56
N ILE A 18 -2.70 5.39 -15.70
CA ILE A 18 -1.38 5.35 -15.07
C ILE A 18 -1.52 4.77 -13.67
N CYS A 19 -0.93 3.60 -13.46
CA CYS A 19 -0.85 2.98 -12.15
C CYS A 19 0.58 3.09 -11.61
N PHE A 20 0.74 3.59 -10.39
CA PHE A 20 2.03 3.61 -9.70
C PHE A 20 2.02 2.59 -8.58
N GLU A 21 3.07 1.80 -8.49
CA GLU A 21 3.38 0.97 -7.33
C GLU A 21 4.64 1.53 -6.68
N THR A 22 4.57 1.84 -5.39
CA THR A 22 5.63 2.59 -4.72
C THR A 22 5.77 2.17 -3.26
N ASN A 23 6.99 2.26 -2.73
CA ASN A 23 7.26 2.17 -1.30
C ASN A 23 6.98 3.49 -0.55
N GLY A 24 6.55 4.55 -1.26
CA GLY A 24 6.20 5.85 -0.68
C GLY A 24 7.38 6.77 -0.34
N ASN A 25 8.62 6.29 -0.45
CA ASN A 25 9.82 7.05 -0.10
C ASN A 25 10.28 7.94 -1.28
N MET A 26 9.52 9.00 -1.54
CA MET A 26 9.81 9.98 -2.59
C MET A 26 9.60 11.41 -2.09
N SER A 27 10.15 12.39 -2.81
CA SER A 27 9.93 13.79 -2.43
C SER A 27 8.43 14.14 -2.52
N PRO A 28 7.89 14.95 -1.58
CA PRO A 28 6.46 15.28 -1.57
C PRO A 28 5.96 15.90 -2.87
N GLY A 29 6.77 16.76 -3.51
CA GLY A 29 6.44 17.39 -4.78
C GLY A 29 6.31 16.38 -5.93
N PHE A 30 7.20 15.38 -6.00
CA PHE A 30 7.07 14.33 -7.01
C PHE A 30 5.90 13.38 -6.74
N ALA A 31 5.59 13.12 -5.45
CA ALA A 31 4.39 12.39 -5.06
C ALA A 31 3.11 13.09 -5.53
N ASP A 32 3.00 14.43 -5.41
CA ASP A 32 1.86 15.17 -5.96
C ASP A 32 1.76 15.06 -7.48
N VAL A 33 2.88 15.23 -8.19
CA VAL A 33 2.90 15.10 -9.66
C VAL A 33 2.45 13.71 -10.10
N ALA A 34 2.95 12.67 -9.43
CA ALA A 34 2.55 11.29 -9.71
C ALA A 34 1.05 11.09 -9.44
N MET A 35 0.53 11.56 -8.30
CA MET A 35 -0.89 11.42 -7.95
C MET A 35 -1.80 12.22 -8.90
N GLN A 36 -1.36 13.37 -9.39
CA GLN A 36 -2.09 14.14 -10.39
C GLN A 36 -2.23 13.37 -11.71
N LEU A 37 -1.17 12.67 -12.15
CA LEU A 37 -1.25 11.80 -13.34
C LEU A 37 -2.19 10.61 -13.12
N VAL A 38 -2.22 10.06 -11.90
CA VAL A 38 -3.17 8.99 -11.53
C VAL A 38 -4.60 9.51 -11.64
N LEU A 39 -4.89 10.69 -11.07
CA LEU A 39 -6.20 11.31 -11.10
C LEU A 39 -6.67 11.59 -12.53
N GLU A 40 -5.84 12.25 -13.34
CA GLU A 40 -6.18 12.63 -14.72
C GLU A 40 -6.40 11.43 -15.63
N SER A 41 -5.63 10.36 -15.43
CA SER A 41 -5.74 9.15 -16.24
C SER A 41 -6.78 8.16 -15.72
N GLY A 42 -7.33 8.38 -14.52
CA GLY A 42 -8.22 7.44 -13.84
C GLY A 42 -7.53 6.14 -13.41
N GLY A 43 -6.23 6.18 -13.12
CA GLY A 43 -5.44 5.02 -12.65
C GLY A 43 -5.50 4.81 -11.12
N VAL A 44 -4.47 4.19 -10.54
CA VAL A 44 -4.36 4.00 -9.08
C VAL A 44 -2.91 4.12 -8.60
N MET A 45 -2.70 4.64 -7.38
CA MET A 45 -1.41 4.57 -6.68
C MET A 45 -1.48 3.55 -5.55
N LYS A 46 -0.62 2.55 -5.60
CA LYS A 46 -0.46 1.51 -4.58
C LYS A 46 0.79 1.78 -3.75
N PHE A 47 0.61 1.89 -2.44
CA PHE A 47 1.69 2.04 -1.47
C PHE A 47 1.99 0.72 -0.77
N ASP A 48 3.27 0.38 -0.66
CA ASP A 48 3.73 -0.65 0.26
C ASP A 48 4.07 -0.02 1.62
N LEU A 49 3.15 -0.13 2.57
CA LEU A 49 3.38 0.21 3.97
C LEU A 49 3.96 -1.04 4.65
N LYS A 50 5.30 -1.09 4.74
CA LYS A 50 6.02 -2.32 5.06
C LYS A 50 5.96 -2.69 6.53
N PHE A 51 6.22 -1.72 7.39
CA PHE A 51 6.26 -1.85 8.85
C PHE A 51 5.75 -0.55 9.48
N TRP A 52 5.07 -0.67 10.62
CA TRP A 52 4.69 0.45 11.47
C TRP A 52 5.84 0.86 12.38
N ASP A 53 6.48 -0.09 13.05
CA ASP A 53 7.65 0.20 13.87
C ASP A 53 8.82 0.72 13.02
N GLU A 54 9.28 1.92 13.35
CA GLU A 54 10.36 2.59 12.62
C GLU A 54 11.69 1.83 12.76
N THR A 55 11.95 1.24 13.93
CA THR A 55 13.21 0.51 14.19
C THR A 55 13.28 -0.73 13.31
N LEU A 56 12.20 -1.49 13.22
CA LEU A 56 12.04 -2.63 12.34
C LEU A 56 12.14 -2.21 10.87
N ASN A 57 11.51 -1.11 10.46
CA ASN A 57 11.63 -0.62 9.09
C ASN A 57 13.08 -0.26 8.74
N ILE A 58 13.81 0.39 9.65
CA ILE A 58 15.24 0.68 9.46
C ILE A 58 16.05 -0.62 9.38
N ALA A 59 15.79 -1.59 10.26
CA ALA A 59 16.49 -2.86 10.25
C ALA A 59 16.29 -3.65 8.95
N MET A 60 15.07 -3.64 8.41
CA MET A 60 14.69 -4.43 7.23
C MET A 60 14.91 -3.70 5.90
N CYS A 61 14.78 -2.38 5.87
CA CYS A 61 14.81 -1.57 4.65
C CYS A 61 15.94 -0.53 4.60
N GLY A 62 16.70 -0.37 5.69
CA GLY A 62 17.81 0.58 5.78
C GLY A 62 17.43 2.05 5.92
N ILE A 63 16.14 2.37 6.05
CA ILE A 63 15.63 3.74 6.13
C ILE A 63 14.38 3.84 7.01
N SER A 64 14.06 5.03 7.50
CA SER A 64 12.84 5.33 8.24
C SER A 64 11.58 5.21 7.36
N ASN A 65 10.45 4.78 7.95
CA ASN A 65 9.13 4.76 7.32
C ASN A 65 8.37 6.10 7.41
N LYS A 66 8.93 7.13 8.07
CA LYS A 66 8.26 8.43 8.25
C LYS A 66 7.82 9.06 6.93
N ILE A 67 8.72 9.17 5.96
CA ILE A 67 8.42 9.79 4.65
C ILE A 67 7.33 9.02 3.89
N PRO A 68 7.38 7.68 3.77
CA PRO A 68 6.26 6.89 3.25
C PRO A 68 4.91 7.16 3.93
N LEU A 69 4.88 7.16 5.27
CA LEU A 69 3.65 7.38 6.04
C LEU A 69 3.11 8.81 5.84
N GLU A 70 3.97 9.83 5.94
CA GLU A 70 3.61 11.22 5.70
C GLU A 70 3.06 11.44 4.28
N ASN A 71 3.72 10.87 3.26
CA ASN A 71 3.23 10.93 1.89
C ASN A 71 1.90 10.22 1.72
N PHE A 72 1.73 9.02 2.28
CA PHE A 72 0.48 8.28 2.19
C PHE A 72 -0.68 9.08 2.79
N LYS A 73 -0.50 9.59 4.01
CA LYS A 73 -1.50 10.43 4.70
C LYS A 73 -1.87 11.65 3.88
N ARG A 74 -0.87 12.45 3.50
CA ARG A 74 -1.06 13.69 2.75
C ARG A 74 -1.74 13.47 1.41
N LEU A 75 -1.40 12.40 0.68
CA LEU A 75 -2.04 12.08 -0.59
C LEU A 75 -3.46 11.55 -0.40
N GLY A 76 -3.69 10.71 0.62
CA GLY A 76 -5.02 10.21 0.96
C GLY A 76 -5.98 11.34 1.29
N GLU A 77 -5.61 12.22 2.23
CA GLU A 77 -6.40 13.39 2.63
C GLU A 77 -6.69 14.34 1.47
N LYS A 78 -5.71 14.54 0.57
CA LYS A 78 -5.83 15.52 -0.52
C LYS A 78 -6.55 14.99 -1.76
N TYR A 79 -6.49 13.70 -2.04
CA TYR A 79 -6.93 13.15 -3.34
C TYR A 79 -7.98 12.04 -3.26
N PHE A 80 -8.11 11.31 -2.14
CA PHE A 80 -8.94 10.11 -2.12
C PHE A 80 -10.41 10.37 -2.47
N GLU A 81 -10.99 11.44 -1.92
CA GLU A 81 -12.39 11.81 -2.15
C GLU A 81 -12.66 12.44 -3.52
N LYS A 82 -11.60 12.80 -4.28
CA LYS A 82 -11.78 13.40 -5.62
C LYS A 82 -12.34 12.41 -6.65
N ARG A 83 -12.27 11.11 -6.35
CA ARG A 83 -12.78 10.06 -7.22
C ARG A 83 -13.26 8.83 -6.41
N PRO A 84 -14.51 8.85 -5.92
CA PRO A 84 -15.03 7.82 -5.01
C PRO A 84 -15.39 6.50 -5.71
N GLU A 85 -15.67 6.50 -7.02
CA GLU A 85 -16.15 5.31 -7.72
C GLU A 85 -15.08 4.23 -7.92
N VAL A 86 -13.81 4.64 -8.03
CA VAL A 86 -12.65 3.75 -8.14
C VAL A 86 -11.53 4.30 -7.25
N PRO A 87 -11.04 3.51 -6.26
CA PRO A 87 -10.00 3.95 -5.35
C PRO A 87 -8.77 4.48 -6.08
N ILE A 88 -8.41 5.73 -5.83
CA ILE A 88 -7.20 6.36 -6.39
C ILE A 88 -5.93 5.98 -5.61
N LEU A 89 -6.09 5.59 -4.36
CA LEU A 89 -5.03 5.21 -3.43
C LEU A 89 -5.37 3.87 -2.77
N THR A 90 -4.38 3.00 -2.61
CA THR A 90 -4.50 1.73 -1.88
C THR A 90 -3.18 1.40 -1.18
N ALA A 91 -3.25 0.63 -0.09
CA ALA A 91 -2.09 0.17 0.66
C ALA A 91 -1.94 -1.36 0.59
N SER A 92 -0.71 -1.83 0.77
CA SER A 92 -0.40 -3.22 1.07
C SER A 92 0.70 -3.38 2.09
N THR A 93 0.65 -4.49 2.83
CA THR A 93 1.68 -4.92 3.77
C THR A 93 1.97 -6.40 3.54
N LEU A 94 3.25 -6.78 3.57
CA LEU A 94 3.70 -8.17 3.44
C LEU A 94 3.73 -8.81 4.83
N LEU A 95 3.03 -9.93 5.02
CA LEU A 95 2.92 -10.61 6.32
C LEU A 95 4.12 -11.53 6.58
N ILE A 96 5.26 -10.95 6.93
CA ILE A 96 6.49 -11.69 7.20
C ILE A 96 6.40 -12.37 8.58
N PRO A 97 6.44 -13.72 8.68
CA PRO A 97 6.36 -14.41 9.96
C PRO A 97 7.46 -13.98 10.94
N GLY A 98 7.06 -13.64 12.17
CA GLY A 98 7.97 -13.18 13.23
C GLY A 98 8.33 -11.69 13.18
N TYR A 99 7.96 -10.98 12.12
CA TYR A 99 8.24 -9.54 11.96
C TYR A 99 6.98 -8.69 11.78
N VAL A 100 5.96 -9.22 11.09
CA VAL A 100 4.70 -8.51 10.84
C VAL A 100 3.56 -9.34 11.40
N ASP A 101 3.13 -8.98 12.60
CA ASP A 101 2.06 -9.64 13.33
C ASP A 101 0.77 -8.79 13.36
N GLU A 102 -0.18 -9.22 14.18
CA GLU A 102 -1.43 -8.52 14.38
C GLU A 102 -1.26 -7.09 14.93
N GLU A 103 -0.22 -6.82 15.73
CA GLU A 103 0.02 -5.50 16.30
C GLU A 103 0.47 -4.53 15.21
N GLU A 104 1.47 -4.92 14.42
CA GLU A 104 1.95 -4.14 13.28
C GLU A 104 0.82 -3.85 12.29
N VAL A 105 0.06 -4.87 11.91
CA VAL A 105 -1.08 -4.73 10.98
C VAL A 105 -2.18 -3.87 11.57
N GLY A 106 -2.49 -4.02 12.86
CA GLY A 106 -3.49 -3.23 13.56
C GLY A 106 -3.15 -1.73 13.52
N LYS A 107 -1.89 -1.37 13.79
CA LYS A 107 -1.43 0.01 13.77
C LYS A 107 -1.46 0.63 12.37
N ILE A 108 -1.03 -0.11 11.35
CA ILE A 108 -1.15 0.35 9.95
C ILE A 108 -2.62 0.53 9.57
N ALA A 109 -3.49 -0.40 9.98
CA ALA A 109 -4.91 -0.34 9.66
C ALA A 109 -5.62 0.85 10.35
N GLU A 110 -5.33 1.11 11.63
CA GLU A 110 -5.78 2.30 12.37
C GLU A 110 -5.37 3.58 11.62
N PHE A 111 -4.09 3.68 11.24
CA PHE A 111 -3.55 4.81 10.49
C PHE A 111 -4.25 5.03 9.14
N ILE A 112 -4.52 3.96 8.38
CA ILE A 112 -5.26 4.06 7.11
C ILE A 112 -6.71 4.50 7.37
N ALA A 113 -7.36 3.95 8.39
CA ALA A 113 -8.76 4.25 8.72
C ALA A 113 -8.96 5.70 9.19
N GLU A 114 -7.98 6.27 9.90
CA GLU A 114 -7.96 7.68 10.28
C GLU A 114 -7.96 8.62 9.06
N ILE A 115 -7.32 8.21 7.95
CA ILE A 115 -7.32 8.97 6.71
C ILE A 115 -8.67 8.80 6.00
N ASN A 116 -9.04 7.55 5.71
CA ASN A 116 -10.35 7.20 5.19
C ASN A 116 -10.57 5.67 5.28
N PRO A 117 -11.65 5.19 5.93
CA PRO A 117 -11.91 3.76 6.13
C PRO A 117 -12.23 2.99 4.83
N GLU A 118 -12.46 3.69 3.73
CA GLU A 118 -12.70 3.11 2.41
C GLU A 118 -11.42 2.91 1.58
N ILE A 119 -10.25 3.35 2.07
CA ILE A 119 -8.98 3.06 1.38
C ILE A 119 -8.73 1.54 1.42
N PRO A 120 -8.59 0.86 0.27
CA PRO A 120 -8.37 -0.58 0.25
C PRO A 120 -7.00 -0.96 0.80
N TYR A 121 -6.97 -2.00 1.63
CA TYR A 121 -5.77 -2.53 2.25
C TYR A 121 -5.59 -4.03 1.95
N SER A 122 -4.45 -4.40 1.35
CA SER A 122 -4.13 -5.80 1.01
C SER A 122 -3.02 -6.35 1.89
N LEU A 123 -3.31 -7.44 2.60
CA LEU A 123 -2.35 -8.20 3.40
C LEU A 123 -1.77 -9.31 2.53
N LEU A 124 -0.49 -9.23 2.16
CA LEU A 124 0.14 -10.13 1.20
C LEU A 124 0.83 -11.28 1.93
N ALA A 125 0.56 -12.52 1.51
CA ALA A 125 1.31 -13.67 2.01
C ALA A 125 2.79 -13.61 1.57
N PHE A 126 3.68 -13.87 2.53
CA PHE A 126 5.12 -13.96 2.37
C PHE A 126 5.53 -15.34 1.85
N TYR A 127 6.57 -15.34 1.01
CA TYR A 127 7.26 -16.54 0.55
C TYR A 127 8.77 -16.37 0.76
N PRO A 128 9.47 -17.35 1.33
CA PRO A 128 10.88 -17.25 1.64
C PRO A 128 11.73 -17.27 0.38
N CYS A 129 12.18 -16.09 -0.03
CA CYS A 129 13.10 -15.91 -1.15
C CYS A 129 14.07 -14.76 -0.85
N PHE A 130 15.12 -14.66 -1.68
CA PHE A 130 16.17 -13.64 -1.56
C PHE A 130 16.88 -13.70 -0.19
N GLU A 131 16.86 -12.63 0.61
CA GLU A 131 17.60 -12.52 1.88
C GLU A 131 16.91 -13.20 3.08
N LEU A 132 15.63 -13.59 2.95
CA LEU A 132 14.82 -14.17 4.04
C LEU A 132 14.39 -15.60 3.71
N THR A 133 15.36 -16.46 3.36
CA THR A 133 15.09 -17.83 2.90
C THR A 133 14.92 -18.85 4.02
N ASP A 134 15.26 -18.48 5.25
CA ASP A 134 15.19 -19.29 6.46
C ASP A 134 13.85 -19.18 7.21
N LEU A 135 12.97 -18.26 6.78
CA LEU A 135 11.64 -18.07 7.36
C LEU A 135 10.61 -19.02 6.73
N PRO A 136 9.54 -19.40 7.46
CA PRO A 136 8.41 -20.11 6.87
C PRO A 136 7.57 -19.17 5.97
N THR A 137 6.67 -19.74 5.15
CA THR A 137 5.61 -18.93 4.53
C THR A 137 4.63 -18.41 5.59
N THR A 138 3.86 -17.36 5.27
CA THR A 138 2.79 -16.90 6.17
C THR A 138 1.79 -18.03 6.42
N SER A 139 1.52 -18.33 7.69
CA SER A 139 0.48 -19.31 8.04
C SER A 139 -0.92 -18.75 7.79
N ARG A 140 -1.88 -19.63 7.46
CA ARG A 140 -3.31 -19.23 7.41
C ARG A 140 -3.78 -18.58 8.71
N ARG A 141 -3.30 -19.06 9.85
CA ARG A 141 -3.63 -18.51 11.17
C ARG A 141 -3.23 -17.04 11.28
N GLN A 142 -1.96 -16.72 11.02
CA GLN A 142 -1.45 -15.35 11.06
C GLN A 142 -2.22 -14.44 10.09
N ALA A 143 -2.42 -14.89 8.84
CA ALA A 143 -3.12 -14.09 7.84
C ALA A 143 -4.57 -13.78 8.23
N LEU A 144 -5.29 -14.76 8.80
CA LEU A 144 -6.67 -14.56 9.26
C LEU A 144 -6.75 -13.66 10.51
N SER A 145 -5.80 -13.78 11.44
CA SER A 145 -5.72 -12.87 12.59
C SER A 145 -5.44 -11.43 12.16
N CYS A 146 -4.46 -11.23 11.27
CA CYS A 146 -4.15 -9.91 10.70
C CYS A 146 -5.34 -9.30 9.95
N LEU A 147 -6.07 -10.12 9.18
CA LEU A 147 -7.30 -9.69 8.50
C LEU A 147 -8.38 -9.26 9.50
N LYS A 148 -8.50 -9.97 10.63
CA LYS A 148 -9.47 -9.64 11.69
C LYS A 148 -9.16 -8.29 12.32
N VAL A 149 -7.94 -8.08 12.80
CA VAL A 149 -7.56 -6.82 13.46
C VAL A 149 -7.64 -5.62 12.52
N ALA A 150 -7.28 -5.78 11.25
CA ALA A 150 -7.42 -4.71 10.26
C ALA A 150 -8.89 -4.30 10.02
N LYS A 151 -9.83 -5.26 10.10
CA LYS A 151 -11.27 -4.96 10.04
C LYS A 151 -11.78 -4.33 11.33
N GLU A 152 -11.31 -4.81 12.49
CA GLU A 152 -11.66 -4.25 13.80
C GLU A 152 -11.16 -2.80 13.96
N ALA A 153 -10.06 -2.44 13.30
CA ALA A 153 -9.58 -1.06 13.19
C ALA A 153 -10.47 -0.13 12.33
N GLY A 154 -11.53 -0.65 11.70
CA GLY A 154 -12.54 0.14 11.00
C GLY A 154 -12.41 0.18 9.47
N LEU A 155 -11.42 -0.50 8.88
CA LEU A 155 -11.29 -0.58 7.43
C LEU A 155 -12.40 -1.44 6.80
N LYS A 156 -13.04 -0.89 5.76
CA LYS A 156 -14.13 -1.58 5.03
C LYS A 156 -13.62 -2.61 4.04
N TYR A 157 -12.51 -2.32 3.36
CA TYR A 157 -11.99 -3.11 2.26
C TYR A 157 -10.62 -3.70 2.56
N VAL A 158 -10.61 -4.79 3.33
CA VAL A 158 -9.40 -5.55 3.65
C VAL A 158 -9.45 -6.95 3.04
N ARG A 159 -8.35 -7.38 2.41
CA ARG A 159 -8.22 -8.73 1.86
C ARG A 159 -6.85 -9.34 2.11
N ILE A 160 -6.80 -10.67 2.07
CA ILE A 160 -5.56 -11.42 2.01
C ILE A 160 -5.21 -11.66 0.53
N GLY A 161 -4.04 -11.21 0.11
CA GLY A 161 -3.45 -11.49 -1.20
C GLY A 161 -2.55 -12.72 -1.16
N ASN A 162 -2.27 -13.30 -2.33
CA ASN A 162 -1.39 -14.46 -2.49
C ASN A 162 -1.76 -15.68 -1.61
N VAL A 163 -3.06 -15.94 -1.46
CA VAL A 163 -3.60 -17.02 -0.59
C VAL A 163 -3.03 -18.41 -0.89
N HIS A 164 -2.54 -18.64 -2.11
CA HIS A 164 -1.91 -19.90 -2.53
C HIS A 164 -0.53 -20.13 -1.88
N LEU A 165 0.10 -19.11 -1.29
CA LEU A 165 1.37 -19.22 -0.58
C LEU A 165 1.20 -19.56 0.91
N LEU A 166 -0.04 -19.52 1.42
CA LEU A 166 -0.31 -19.76 2.84
C LEU A 166 -0.13 -21.24 3.20
N SER A 167 0.63 -21.50 4.28
CA SER A 167 0.74 -22.82 4.92
C SER A 167 -0.43 -23.14 5.85
#